data_AF-A0AAE0NPE7-F1
#
_entry.id   AF-A0AAE0NPE7-F1
#
_cell.length_a   1.000
_cell.length_b   1.000
_cell.length_c   1.000
_cell.angle_alpha   90.00
_cell.angle_beta   90.00
_cell.angle_gamma   90.00
#
_symmetry.space_group_name_H-M   'P 1'
#
loop_
_entity.id
_entity.type
_entity.pdbx_description
1 polymer ?
#
loop_
_entity_poly.entity_id
_entity_poly.type
_entity_poly.pdbx_seq_one_letter_code
_entity_poly.pdbx_strand_id
1 'polypeptide(L)'
;MPSKTPSPPPPAKKTSPTRTKPGALGGPPPPPPPPPAPAPAPAPKPVTKITPPVVAATGPAGFLRVDLLVYNGHPFKDHMALAVRHPTKKNIVNIIHASGSVKTGFTFEVKRYWDITMSGSPPTEQIPLMWVDPKYFDDKMWNGNAKKRDSAARLCEFEKSCYKEPAPPKSLNAVDDTVEPVGNPPKKVTQKNCQTWLVGAADKLLEDGIFIAAVVAYLKKKKQ
;
A
#
# COMPACT_ATOMS: atom_id res chain seq x y z
N MET A 1 85.36 -27.11 36.66
CA MET A 1 86.79 -27.19 36.33
C MET A 1 87.18 -25.94 35.52
N PRO A 2 88.41 -25.42 35.64
CA PRO A 2 88.86 -24.22 34.94
C PRO A 2 89.76 -24.50 33.72
N SER A 3 89.65 -23.69 32.65
CA SER A 3 90.64 -23.39 31.58
C SER A 3 89.92 -22.89 30.32
N LYS A 4 90.47 -22.04 29.44
CA LYS A 4 91.68 -21.16 29.49
C LYS A 4 91.52 -20.08 28.39
N THR A 5 92.05 -18.87 28.62
CA THR A 5 92.22 -17.83 27.58
C THR A 5 93.33 -18.22 26.59
N PRO A 6 93.32 -17.72 25.33
CA PRO A 6 94.13 -16.52 25.00
C PRO A 6 93.60 -15.62 23.84
N SER A 7 94.40 -14.63 23.42
CA SER A 7 94.27 -13.71 22.25
C SER A 7 95.69 -13.32 21.74
N PRO A 8 95.93 -12.52 20.66
CA PRO A 8 95.10 -12.07 19.52
C PRO A 8 95.41 -12.93 18.24
N PRO A 9 96.13 -12.57 17.12
CA PRO A 9 96.79 -11.34 16.56
C PRO A 9 96.12 -10.81 15.24
N PRO A 10 96.69 -9.87 14.42
CA PRO A 10 95.92 -9.05 13.45
C PRO A 10 96.12 -9.25 11.88
N PRO A 11 96.55 -8.30 10.99
CA PRO A 11 95.66 -7.86 9.88
C PRO A 11 96.24 -7.74 8.43
N ALA A 12 95.38 -7.77 7.41
CA ALA A 12 95.54 -7.12 6.07
C ALA A 12 94.14 -6.88 5.43
N LYS A 13 93.74 -5.83 4.69
CA LYS A 13 94.30 -4.71 3.87
C LYS A 13 94.61 -4.99 2.38
N LYS A 14 93.83 -4.33 1.50
CA LYS A 14 93.99 -4.11 0.04
C LYS A 14 93.76 -5.39 -0.82
N THR A 15 93.46 -5.34 -2.13
CA THR A 15 93.50 -4.27 -3.15
C THR A 15 92.21 -4.20 -4.02
N SER A 16 92.00 -3.07 -4.72
CA SER A 16 91.17 -2.99 -5.94
C SER A 16 92.08 -3.12 -7.18
N PRO A 17 91.58 -3.55 -8.37
CA PRO A 17 91.29 -2.53 -9.40
C PRO A 17 90.19 -2.85 -10.45
N THR A 18 89.52 -1.77 -10.92
CA THR A 18 89.25 -1.44 -12.34
C THR A 18 88.38 -2.35 -13.26
N ARG A 19 87.10 -1.97 -13.36
CA ARG A 19 86.35 -1.60 -14.60
C ARG A 19 86.29 -2.57 -15.82
N THR A 20 85.07 -3.07 -16.06
CA THR A 20 84.46 -3.18 -17.41
C THR A 20 82.94 -2.93 -17.33
N LYS A 21 82.33 -2.45 -18.44
CA LYS A 21 80.88 -2.22 -18.60
C LYS A 21 80.46 -2.77 -19.96
N PRO A 22 79.56 -3.75 -20.00
CA PRO A 22 78.32 -3.57 -20.78
C PRO A 22 77.08 -4.22 -20.11
N GLY A 23 75.90 -3.96 -20.68
CA GLY A 23 74.65 -4.65 -20.32
C GLY A 23 73.66 -3.79 -19.52
N ALA A 24 72.70 -3.20 -20.22
CA ALA A 24 71.46 -2.74 -19.59
C ALA A 24 70.45 -3.89 -19.65
N LEU A 25 70.03 -4.39 -18.50
CA LEU A 25 68.92 -5.34 -18.38
C LEU A 25 67.72 -4.59 -17.80
N GLY A 26 66.56 -4.70 -18.46
CA GLY A 26 65.34 -4.03 -18.03
C GLY A 26 64.82 -4.60 -16.71
N GLY A 27 64.32 -3.72 -15.85
CA GLY A 27 63.53 -4.16 -14.69
C GLY A 27 62.23 -4.84 -15.12
N PRO A 28 61.63 -5.69 -14.27
CA PRO A 28 60.34 -6.30 -14.56
C PRO A 28 59.26 -5.21 -14.73
N PRO A 29 58.25 -5.43 -15.59
CA PRO A 29 57.17 -4.47 -15.78
C PRO A 29 56.37 -4.29 -14.47
N PRO A 30 55.80 -3.10 -14.22
CA PRO A 30 54.94 -2.88 -13.07
C PRO A 30 53.70 -3.79 -13.12
N PRO A 31 53.14 -4.19 -11.96
CA PRO A 31 51.93 -5.00 -11.93
C PRO A 31 50.75 -4.24 -12.58
N PRO A 32 49.79 -4.95 -13.21
CA PRO A 32 48.61 -4.33 -13.79
C PRO A 32 47.76 -3.64 -12.69
N PRO A 33 47.05 -2.56 -13.02
CA PRO A 33 46.15 -1.90 -12.08
C PRO A 33 45.02 -2.86 -11.64
N PRO A 34 44.52 -2.73 -10.40
CA PRO A 34 43.40 -3.55 -9.93
C PRO A 34 42.14 -3.29 -10.76
N PRO A 35 41.27 -4.29 -10.94
CA PRO A 35 40.03 -4.13 -11.69
C PRO A 35 39.10 -3.10 -11.01
N PRO A 36 38.27 -2.36 -11.78
CA PRO A 36 37.28 -1.44 -11.21
C PRO A 36 36.36 -2.15 -10.21
N ALA A 37 36.06 -1.47 -9.10
CA ALA A 37 35.10 -1.98 -8.13
C ALA A 37 33.71 -2.17 -8.76
N PRO A 38 32.97 -3.24 -8.44
CA PRO A 38 31.60 -3.42 -8.93
C PRO A 38 30.72 -2.22 -8.59
N ALA A 39 29.92 -1.77 -9.57
CA ALA A 39 28.96 -0.69 -9.34
C ALA A 39 27.97 -1.08 -8.22
N PRO A 40 27.59 -0.16 -7.31
CA PRO A 40 26.62 -0.44 -6.27
C PRO A 40 25.32 -0.98 -6.87
N ALA A 41 24.84 -2.11 -6.34
CA ALA A 41 23.56 -2.65 -6.77
C ALA A 41 22.43 -1.61 -6.56
N PRO A 42 21.51 -1.43 -7.53
CA PRO A 42 20.46 -0.44 -7.42
C PRO A 42 19.61 -0.72 -6.19
N ALA A 43 19.48 0.27 -5.30
CA ALA A 43 18.79 0.11 -4.03
C ALA A 43 17.37 -0.46 -4.25
N PRO A 44 16.96 -1.50 -3.50
CA PRO A 44 15.66 -2.12 -3.70
C PRO A 44 14.56 -1.10 -3.47
N LYS A 45 13.77 -0.82 -4.52
CA LYS A 45 12.58 0.05 -4.41
C LYS A 45 11.70 -0.47 -3.27
N PRO A 46 11.27 0.36 -2.31
CA PRO A 46 10.49 -0.10 -1.17
C PRO A 46 9.08 -0.51 -1.60
N VAL A 47 8.94 -1.77 -2.03
CA VAL A 47 7.64 -2.41 -2.28
C VAL A 47 7.01 -2.69 -0.92
N THR A 48 6.40 -1.67 -0.33
CA THR A 48 5.61 -1.78 0.89
C THR A 48 4.34 -2.59 0.59
N LYS A 49 4.46 -3.92 0.54
CA LYS A 49 3.30 -4.83 0.49
C LYS A 49 2.43 -4.52 1.70
N ILE A 50 1.24 -3.99 1.44
CA ILE A 50 0.30 -3.58 2.48
C ILE A 50 -0.38 -4.85 2.99
N THR A 51 0.12 -5.41 4.09
CA THR A 51 -0.44 -6.62 4.69
C THR A 51 -1.91 -6.40 5.08
N PRO A 52 -2.86 -7.23 4.60
CA PRO A 52 -4.25 -7.14 4.99
C PRO A 52 -4.46 -7.57 6.45
N PRO A 53 -5.58 -7.18 7.09
CA PRO A 53 -5.94 -7.67 8.42
C PRO A 53 -6.03 -9.20 8.44
N VAL A 54 -5.52 -9.83 9.49
CA VAL A 54 -5.69 -11.28 9.72
C VAL A 54 -7.06 -11.49 10.36
N VAL A 55 -8.02 -11.98 9.58
CA VAL A 55 -9.40 -12.22 10.01
C VAL A 55 -9.66 -13.73 10.05
N ALA A 56 -10.13 -14.23 11.20
CA ALA A 56 -10.52 -15.63 11.33
C ALA A 56 -11.64 -16.01 10.33
N ALA A 57 -11.59 -17.23 9.79
CA ALA A 57 -12.54 -17.71 8.79
C ALA A 57 -14.00 -17.75 9.31
N THR A 58 -14.16 -17.93 10.63
CA THR A 58 -15.41 -17.90 11.40
C THR A 58 -15.27 -16.85 12.50
N GLY A 59 -16.34 -16.12 12.80
CA GLY A 59 -16.40 -15.11 13.86
C GLY A 59 -17.18 -15.58 15.09
N PRO A 60 -17.34 -14.71 16.11
CA PRO A 60 -18.24 -14.96 17.23
C PRO A 60 -19.70 -15.11 16.77
N ALA A 61 -20.54 -15.76 17.58
CA ALA A 61 -21.94 -15.96 17.26
C ALA A 61 -22.68 -14.62 17.01
N GLY A 62 -23.45 -14.55 15.92
CA GLY A 62 -24.19 -13.35 15.52
C GLY A 62 -23.36 -12.25 14.83
N PHE A 63 -22.02 -12.25 14.94
CA PHE A 63 -21.19 -11.23 14.30
C PHE A 63 -21.23 -11.36 12.78
N LEU A 64 -21.28 -10.24 12.07
CA LEU A 64 -21.21 -10.19 10.61
C LEU A 64 -19.80 -9.83 10.17
N ARG A 65 -19.32 -10.46 9.09
CA ARG A 65 -18.01 -10.14 8.53
C ARG A 65 -18.11 -8.97 7.58
N VAL A 66 -17.22 -7.99 7.73
CA VAL A 66 -17.05 -6.91 6.77
C VAL A 66 -15.83 -7.20 5.92
N ASP A 67 -16.03 -7.22 4.61
CA ASP A 67 -15.00 -7.35 3.59
C ASP A 67 -14.83 -6.00 2.85
N LEU A 68 -13.62 -5.70 2.38
CA LEU A 68 -13.38 -4.72 1.31
C LEU A 68 -13.52 -5.43 -0.03
N LEU A 69 -14.30 -4.85 -0.94
CA LEU A 69 -14.33 -5.22 -2.34
C LEU A 69 -13.51 -4.22 -3.15
N VAL A 70 -12.66 -4.72 -4.05
CA VAL A 70 -11.91 -3.94 -5.03
C VAL A 70 -12.35 -4.39 -6.42
N TYR A 71 -12.65 -3.43 -7.29
CA TYR A 71 -13.02 -3.65 -8.68
C TYR A 71 -12.01 -2.91 -9.57
N ASN A 72 -11.34 -3.64 -10.47
CA ASN A 72 -10.37 -3.08 -11.42
C ASN A 72 -10.94 -1.86 -12.16
N GLY A 73 -10.32 -0.70 -11.96
CA GLY A 73 -10.75 0.58 -12.53
C GLY A 73 -10.13 0.95 -13.87
N HIS A 74 -9.19 0.15 -14.38
CA HIS A 74 -8.30 0.52 -15.50
C HIS A 74 -9.08 1.08 -16.72
N PRO A 75 -8.68 2.25 -17.28
CA PRO A 75 -7.45 3.01 -17.01
C PRO A 75 -7.54 4.00 -15.84
N PHE A 76 -8.63 4.01 -15.07
CA PHE A 76 -8.82 4.85 -13.90
C PHE A 76 -8.39 4.12 -12.60
N LYS A 77 -8.49 4.80 -11.45
CA LYS A 77 -8.27 4.16 -10.14
C LYS A 77 -9.37 3.15 -9.84
N ASP A 78 -9.04 2.11 -9.08
CA ASP A 78 -9.97 1.04 -8.72
C ASP A 78 -11.21 1.57 -7.98
N HIS A 79 -12.37 0.97 -8.24
CA HIS A 79 -13.53 1.23 -7.40
C HIS A 79 -13.44 0.36 -6.14
N MET A 80 -13.66 0.97 -4.97
CA MET A 80 -13.58 0.32 -3.67
C MET A 80 -14.91 0.46 -2.92
N ALA A 81 -15.35 -0.62 -2.28
CA ALA A 81 -16.60 -0.68 -1.52
C ALA A 81 -16.46 -1.49 -0.24
N LEU A 82 -17.23 -1.15 0.80
CA LEU A 82 -17.39 -2.01 1.98
C LEU A 82 -18.51 -3.02 1.71
N ALA A 83 -18.35 -4.25 2.19
CA ALA A 83 -19.34 -5.32 2.00
C ALA A 83 -19.63 -6.07 3.30
N VAL A 84 -20.87 -5.99 3.77
CA VAL A 84 -21.34 -6.78 4.93
C VAL A 84 -21.83 -8.14 4.41
N ARG A 85 -21.16 -9.21 4.81
CA ARG A 85 -21.43 -10.58 4.33
C ARG A 85 -22.68 -11.17 4.98
N HIS A 86 -23.55 -11.79 4.17
CA HIS A 86 -24.74 -12.49 4.67
C HIS A 86 -24.32 -13.70 5.52
N PRO A 87 -24.87 -13.89 6.74
CA PRO A 87 -24.33 -14.82 7.74
C PRO A 87 -24.24 -16.26 7.23
N THR A 88 -25.21 -16.72 6.44
CA THR A 88 -25.26 -18.10 5.90
C THR A 88 -24.95 -18.23 4.40
N LYS A 89 -24.70 -17.14 3.66
CA LYS A 89 -24.63 -17.16 2.18
C LYS A 89 -23.36 -16.46 1.68
N LYS A 90 -22.31 -17.24 1.45
CA LYS A 90 -20.93 -16.74 1.24
C LYS A 90 -20.76 -15.70 0.12
N ASN A 91 -21.59 -15.74 -0.94
CA ASN A 91 -21.48 -14.83 -2.09
C ASN A 91 -22.46 -13.64 -2.01
N ILE A 92 -23.40 -13.66 -1.06
CA ILE A 92 -24.39 -12.61 -0.85
C ILE A 92 -23.85 -11.60 0.16
N VAL A 93 -23.86 -10.33 -0.21
CA VAL A 93 -23.42 -9.22 0.65
C VAL A 93 -24.34 -8.01 0.49
N ASN A 94 -24.33 -7.11 1.47
CA ASN A 94 -24.73 -5.72 1.26
C ASN A 94 -23.49 -4.91 0.89
N ILE A 95 -23.47 -4.26 -0.28
CA ILE A 95 -22.34 -3.43 -0.74
C ILE A 95 -22.65 -1.97 -0.43
N ILE A 96 -21.83 -1.30 0.38
CA ILE A 96 -21.93 0.13 0.74
C ILE A 96 -20.79 0.89 0.06
N HIS A 97 -21.12 1.86 -0.80
CA HIS A 97 -20.13 2.61 -1.56
C HIS A 97 -20.61 4.00 -1.99
N ALA A 98 -19.65 4.85 -2.37
CA ALA A 98 -19.92 6.04 -3.16
C ALA A 98 -19.93 5.68 -4.66
N SER A 99 -21.12 5.67 -5.25
CA SER A 99 -21.41 5.37 -6.66
C SER A 99 -21.38 6.64 -7.50
N GLY A 100 -20.74 6.64 -8.67
CA GLY A 100 -20.72 7.81 -9.56
C GLY A 100 -19.36 8.09 -10.19
N SER A 101 -19.08 9.35 -10.51
CA SER A 101 -17.86 9.74 -11.21
C SER A 101 -17.42 11.17 -10.88
N VAL A 102 -16.14 11.46 -11.11
CA VAL A 102 -15.57 12.81 -10.95
C VAL A 102 -16.20 13.87 -11.89
N LYS A 103 -16.86 13.44 -12.99
CA LYS A 103 -17.61 14.30 -13.92
C LYS A 103 -19.01 14.66 -13.42
N THR A 104 -19.66 13.73 -12.70
CA THR A 104 -21.07 13.82 -12.28
C THR A 104 -21.24 14.13 -10.79
N GLY A 105 -20.18 13.98 -10.01
CA GLY A 105 -20.28 13.73 -8.58
C GLY A 105 -20.59 12.26 -8.26
N PHE A 106 -20.56 11.94 -6.97
CA PHE A 106 -20.85 10.63 -6.42
C PHE A 106 -22.02 10.71 -5.43
N THR A 107 -22.74 9.61 -5.29
CA THR A 107 -23.88 9.43 -4.39
C THR A 107 -23.64 8.20 -3.52
N PHE A 108 -24.00 8.25 -2.24
CA PHE A 108 -24.00 7.08 -1.36
C PHE A 108 -25.03 6.04 -1.87
N GLU A 109 -24.61 4.80 -2.12
CA GLU A 109 -25.48 3.71 -2.55
C GLU A 109 -25.21 2.44 -1.72
N VAL A 110 -26.28 1.79 -1.28
CA VAL A 110 -26.25 0.43 -0.74
C VAL A 110 -26.90 -0.54 -1.73
N LYS A 111 -26.13 -1.48 -2.26
CA LYS A 111 -26.66 -2.62 -3.02
C LYS A 111 -27.04 -3.72 -2.03
N ARG A 112 -28.34 -3.91 -1.83
CA ARG A 112 -28.97 -4.85 -0.90
C ARG A 112 -28.93 -6.27 -1.48
N TYR A 113 -28.62 -7.25 -0.62
CA TYR A 113 -28.70 -8.69 -0.91
C TYR A 113 -28.06 -9.06 -2.27
N TRP A 114 -26.87 -8.52 -2.52
CA TRP A 114 -26.21 -8.57 -3.81
C TRP A 114 -25.31 -9.80 -3.92
N ASP A 115 -25.43 -10.56 -5.00
CA ASP A 115 -24.48 -11.63 -5.32
C ASP A 115 -23.27 -11.03 -6.06
N ILE A 116 -22.08 -11.15 -5.48
CA ILE A 116 -20.85 -10.60 -6.07
C ILE A 116 -20.32 -11.41 -7.25
N THR A 117 -20.66 -12.71 -7.31
CA THR A 117 -20.21 -13.65 -8.36
C THR A 117 -21.09 -13.60 -9.60
N MET A 118 -22.38 -13.30 -9.46
CA MET A 118 -23.34 -13.17 -10.58
C MET A 118 -23.44 -11.75 -11.17
N SER A 119 -22.47 -10.87 -10.91
CA SER A 119 -22.46 -9.52 -11.46
C SER A 119 -21.60 -9.46 -12.73
N GLY A 120 -22.02 -8.69 -13.74
CA GLY A 120 -21.25 -8.51 -14.99
C GLY A 120 -19.93 -7.71 -14.84
N SER A 121 -19.55 -7.40 -13.60
CA SER A 121 -18.28 -6.76 -13.23
C SER A 121 -17.96 -7.17 -11.79
N PRO A 122 -17.54 -8.43 -11.56
CA PRO A 122 -17.26 -8.94 -10.22
C PRO A 122 -16.04 -8.24 -9.61
N PRO A 123 -15.93 -8.20 -8.26
CA PRO A 123 -14.75 -7.65 -7.62
C PRO A 123 -13.52 -8.51 -7.93
N THR A 124 -12.41 -7.89 -8.29
CA THR A 124 -11.12 -8.53 -8.55
C THR A 124 -10.36 -8.88 -7.27
N GLU A 125 -10.67 -8.20 -6.15
CA GLU A 125 -10.23 -8.62 -4.81
C GLU A 125 -11.41 -8.57 -3.82
N GLN A 126 -11.49 -9.57 -2.94
CA GLN A 126 -12.35 -9.54 -1.75
C GLN A 126 -11.46 -9.78 -0.52
N ILE A 127 -11.26 -8.74 0.29
CA ILE A 127 -10.32 -8.73 1.41
C ILE A 127 -11.09 -8.67 2.73
N PRO A 128 -11.05 -9.69 3.59
CA PRO A 128 -11.64 -9.62 4.92
C PRO A 128 -11.01 -8.47 5.73
N LEU A 129 -11.85 -7.64 6.38
CA LEU A 129 -11.38 -6.55 7.24
C LEU A 129 -11.48 -6.91 8.72
N MET A 130 -12.69 -7.28 9.17
CA MET A 130 -12.96 -7.72 10.54
C MET A 130 -14.34 -8.38 10.67
N TRP A 131 -14.60 -8.97 11.85
CA TRP A 131 -15.94 -9.29 12.31
C TRP A 131 -16.48 -8.11 13.14
N VAL A 132 -17.75 -7.76 12.94
CA VAL A 132 -18.42 -6.64 13.61
C VAL A 132 -19.63 -7.15 14.40
N ASP A 133 -19.80 -6.57 15.59
CA ASP A 133 -20.84 -6.90 16.57
C ASP A 133 -22.26 -6.77 15.99
N PRO A 134 -23.17 -7.75 16.21
CA PRO A 134 -24.53 -7.72 15.69
C PRO A 134 -25.31 -6.44 16.03
N LYS A 135 -25.02 -5.76 17.15
CA LYS A 135 -25.75 -4.55 17.59
C LYS A 135 -25.69 -3.37 16.61
N TYR A 136 -24.73 -3.38 15.67
CA TYR A 136 -24.60 -2.35 14.65
C TYR A 136 -25.41 -2.64 13.37
N PHE A 137 -26.15 -3.75 13.34
CA PHE A 137 -26.91 -4.25 12.19
C PHE A 137 -28.41 -4.44 12.53
N ASP A 138 -29.25 -4.52 11.50
CA ASP A 138 -30.70 -4.73 11.60
C ASP A 138 -31.12 -5.60 10.41
N ASP A 139 -31.89 -6.68 10.62
CA ASP A 139 -32.26 -7.63 9.56
C ASP A 139 -32.99 -7.00 8.37
N LYS A 140 -33.63 -5.84 8.55
CA LYS A 140 -34.21 -5.04 7.44
C LYS A 140 -33.14 -4.71 6.39
N MET A 141 -31.87 -4.65 6.75
CA MET A 141 -30.77 -4.41 5.82
C MET A 141 -30.70 -5.44 4.69
N TRP A 142 -31.18 -6.67 4.91
CA TRP A 142 -31.24 -7.73 3.89
C TRP A 142 -32.41 -7.59 2.90
N ASN A 143 -33.25 -6.56 3.06
CA ASN A 143 -34.34 -6.21 2.12
C ASN A 143 -35.23 -7.41 1.76
N GLY A 144 -35.60 -8.23 2.75
CA GLY A 144 -36.46 -9.41 2.56
C GLY A 144 -35.85 -10.50 1.67
N ASN A 145 -34.52 -10.57 1.54
CA ASN A 145 -33.80 -11.41 0.57
C ASN A 145 -34.02 -11.01 -0.92
N ALA A 146 -34.41 -9.77 -1.20
CA ALA A 146 -34.57 -9.25 -2.56
C ALA A 146 -33.44 -8.25 -2.93
N LYS A 147 -32.90 -8.36 -4.15
CA LYS A 147 -31.91 -7.43 -4.70
C LYS A 147 -32.51 -6.03 -4.88
N LYS A 148 -31.86 -5.00 -4.32
CA LYS A 148 -32.26 -3.58 -4.44
C LYS A 148 -31.02 -2.68 -4.46
N ARG A 149 -31.08 -1.51 -5.11
CA ARG A 149 -30.14 -0.41 -4.86
C ARG A 149 -30.85 0.67 -4.06
N ASP A 150 -30.19 1.22 -3.05
CA ASP A 150 -30.80 2.18 -2.14
C ASP A 150 -29.83 3.31 -1.78
N SER A 151 -30.23 4.56 -2.06
CA SER A 151 -29.49 5.78 -1.71
C SER A 151 -30.23 6.64 -0.67
N ALA A 152 -31.37 6.18 -0.17
CA ALA A 152 -32.23 6.94 0.75
C ALA A 152 -32.31 6.29 2.15
N ALA A 153 -32.32 4.95 2.24
CA ALA A 153 -32.43 4.25 3.50
C ALA A 153 -31.06 3.93 4.13
N ARG A 154 -30.88 4.36 5.39
CA ARG A 154 -29.80 3.93 6.30
C ARG A 154 -30.46 3.04 7.36
N LEU A 155 -30.40 1.73 7.17
CA LEU A 155 -31.23 0.76 7.89
C LEU A 155 -30.63 0.27 9.21
N CYS A 156 -29.33 0.49 9.43
CA CYS A 156 -28.62 0.11 10.66
C CYS A 156 -27.50 1.10 11.01
N GLU A 157 -26.94 1.00 12.22
CA GLU A 157 -25.89 1.93 12.70
C GLU A 157 -24.62 1.89 11.85
N PHE A 158 -24.22 0.73 11.33
CA PHE A 158 -23.10 0.61 10.39
C PHE A 158 -23.29 1.53 9.16
N GLU A 159 -24.50 1.55 8.59
CA GLU A 159 -24.84 2.37 7.44
C GLU A 159 -24.99 3.85 7.78
N LYS A 160 -25.55 4.18 8.95
CA LYS A 160 -25.63 5.56 9.46
C LYS A 160 -24.23 6.14 9.68
N SER A 161 -23.32 5.35 10.25
CA SER A 161 -21.90 5.71 10.44
C SER A 161 -21.19 5.96 9.11
N CYS A 162 -21.34 5.05 8.13
CA CYS A 162 -20.78 5.24 6.78
C CYS A 162 -21.33 6.51 6.09
N TYR A 163 -22.59 6.87 6.34
CA TYR A 163 -23.25 8.04 5.77
C TYR A 163 -22.79 9.38 6.38
N LYS A 164 -22.02 9.36 7.49
CA LYS A 164 -21.42 10.57 8.09
C LYS A 164 -20.29 11.16 7.23
N GLU A 165 -19.62 10.38 6.38
CA GLU A 165 -18.71 10.94 5.35
C GLU A 165 -19.55 11.31 4.10
N PRO A 166 -19.62 12.60 3.72
CA PRO A 166 -20.40 13.03 2.57
C PRO A 166 -19.85 12.45 1.26
N ALA A 167 -20.77 12.04 0.38
CA ALA A 167 -20.38 11.54 -0.93
C ALA A 167 -19.63 12.63 -1.74
N PRO A 168 -18.53 12.29 -2.46
CA PRO A 168 -17.72 13.27 -3.17
C PRO A 168 -18.51 14.11 -4.20
N PRO A 169 -18.40 15.45 -4.16
CA PRO A 169 -19.03 16.31 -5.16
C PRO A 169 -18.36 16.15 -6.54
N LYS A 170 -18.98 16.71 -7.58
CA LYS A 170 -18.37 16.89 -8.90
C LYS A 170 -17.03 17.62 -8.73
N SER A 171 -15.97 17.11 -9.37
CA SER A 171 -14.59 17.59 -9.16
C SER A 171 -13.83 17.85 -10.47
N LEU A 172 -14.54 17.85 -11.60
CA LEU A 172 -14.04 18.29 -12.90
C LEU A 172 -14.84 19.52 -13.30
N ASN A 173 -14.21 20.69 -13.29
CA ASN A 173 -14.73 21.90 -13.93
C ASN A 173 -14.83 21.63 -15.44
N ALA A 174 -15.79 22.27 -16.12
CA ALA A 174 -15.78 22.38 -17.56
C ALA A 174 -14.65 23.30 -18.00
N VAL A 175 -14.23 23.21 -19.27
CA VAL A 175 -13.16 24.08 -19.79
C VAL A 175 -13.61 25.56 -19.82
N ASP A 176 -14.91 25.78 -20.00
CA ASP A 176 -15.55 27.11 -19.97
C ASP A 176 -15.67 27.74 -18.57
N ASP A 177 -15.52 26.97 -17.47
CA ASP A 177 -15.64 27.47 -16.09
C ASP A 177 -14.43 28.33 -15.65
N THR A 178 -13.56 28.77 -16.56
CA THR A 178 -12.24 29.36 -16.25
C THR A 178 -12.09 30.80 -16.73
N VAL A 179 -12.73 31.73 -16.02
CA VAL A 179 -12.40 33.18 -16.06
C VAL A 179 -11.88 33.60 -14.68
N GLU A 180 -10.63 33.24 -14.39
CA GLU A 180 -9.87 33.66 -13.21
C GLU A 180 -8.55 34.31 -13.68
N PRO A 181 -8.04 35.35 -12.99
CA PRO A 181 -7.04 36.25 -13.57
C PRO A 181 -5.63 35.66 -13.65
N VAL A 182 -4.88 36.13 -14.64
CA VAL A 182 -3.48 35.79 -14.89
C VAL A 182 -2.61 36.13 -13.68
N GLY A 183 -1.95 35.13 -13.08
CA GLY A 183 -0.90 35.32 -12.08
C GLY A 183 -0.84 34.27 -10.97
N ASN A 184 -1.95 33.60 -10.65
CA ASN A 184 -1.97 32.60 -9.58
C ASN A 184 -1.40 31.24 -10.04
N PRO A 185 -0.48 30.60 -9.28
CA PRO A 185 -0.04 29.24 -9.58
C PRO A 185 -1.18 28.23 -9.39
N PRO A 186 -1.25 27.15 -10.20
CA PRO A 186 -2.37 26.21 -10.17
C PRO A 186 -2.48 25.50 -8.81
N LYS A 187 -3.58 25.75 -8.09
CA LYS A 187 -3.92 25.02 -6.86
C LYS A 187 -3.97 23.52 -7.15
N LYS A 188 -3.28 22.71 -6.32
CA LYS A 188 -3.35 21.24 -6.38
C LYS A 188 -4.76 20.77 -6.04
N VAL A 189 -5.59 20.54 -7.06
CA VAL A 189 -6.94 19.98 -6.91
C VAL A 189 -6.83 18.56 -6.36
N THR A 190 -7.13 18.39 -5.06
CA THR A 190 -7.17 17.08 -4.42
C THR A 190 -8.50 16.41 -4.78
N GLN A 191 -8.47 15.62 -5.85
CA GLN A 191 -9.65 14.97 -6.43
C GLN A 191 -10.28 13.96 -5.44
N LYS A 192 -11.46 14.30 -4.88
CA LYS A 192 -12.25 13.34 -4.10
C LYS A 192 -12.91 12.32 -5.04
N ASN A 193 -12.90 11.05 -4.61
CA ASN A 193 -13.47 9.90 -5.32
C ASN A 193 -13.98 8.83 -4.33
N CYS A 194 -14.51 7.71 -4.85
CA CYS A 194 -15.01 6.60 -4.04
C CYS A 194 -14.00 6.03 -3.03
N GLN A 195 -12.70 5.99 -3.35
CA GLN A 195 -11.68 5.52 -2.41
C GLN A 195 -11.42 6.53 -1.27
N THR A 196 -11.41 7.84 -1.56
CA THR A 196 -11.33 8.87 -0.50
C THR A 196 -12.55 8.85 0.41
N TRP A 197 -13.74 8.61 -0.16
CA TRP A 197 -14.97 8.43 0.61
C TRP A 197 -14.88 7.20 1.53
N LEU A 198 -14.43 6.06 1.03
CA LEU A 198 -14.32 4.84 1.82
C LEU A 198 -13.35 4.99 2.99
N VAL A 199 -12.26 5.77 2.81
CA VAL A 199 -11.34 6.11 3.90
C VAL A 199 -12.01 7.03 4.94
N GLY A 200 -12.77 8.04 4.53
CA GLY A 200 -13.50 8.90 5.47
C GLY A 200 -14.61 8.14 6.21
N ALA A 201 -15.37 7.30 5.51
CA ALA A 201 -16.37 6.41 6.12
C ALA A 201 -15.72 5.42 7.12
N ALA A 202 -14.50 4.94 6.84
CA ALA A 202 -13.75 4.11 7.78
C ALA A 202 -13.28 4.87 9.03
N ASP A 203 -12.93 6.17 8.91
CA ASP A 203 -12.70 7.03 10.08
C ASP A 203 -13.99 7.23 10.89
N LYS A 204 -15.15 7.40 10.25
CA LYS A 204 -16.46 7.49 10.95
C LYS A 204 -16.86 6.20 11.65
N LEU A 205 -16.59 5.04 11.05
CA LEU A 205 -16.75 3.75 11.69
C LEU A 205 -15.83 3.59 12.91
N LEU A 206 -14.65 4.23 12.94
CA LEU A 206 -13.75 4.23 14.10
C LEU A 206 -14.19 5.23 15.19
N GLU A 207 -14.65 6.42 14.81
CA GLU A 207 -15.27 7.40 15.74
C GLU A 207 -16.47 6.78 16.48
N ASP A 208 -17.27 5.94 15.80
CA ASP A 208 -18.43 5.24 16.37
C ASP A 208 -18.09 3.91 17.08
N GLY A 209 -16.81 3.53 17.18
CA GLY A 209 -16.36 2.30 17.82
C GLY A 209 -16.73 1.00 17.09
N ILE A 210 -17.11 1.09 15.80
CA ILE A 210 -17.51 -0.03 14.94
C ILE A 210 -16.30 -0.68 14.27
N PHE A 211 -15.32 0.13 13.87
CA PHE A 211 -14.03 -0.30 13.30
C PHE A 211 -12.88 -0.10 14.30
N ILE A 212 -11.85 -0.95 14.17
CA ILE A 212 -10.59 -0.81 14.92
C ILE A 212 -9.55 -0.03 14.11
N ALA A 213 -8.67 0.70 14.80
CA ALA A 213 -7.66 1.57 14.16
C ALA A 213 -6.75 0.83 13.16
N ALA A 214 -6.48 -0.46 13.37
CA ALA A 214 -5.70 -1.29 12.44
C ALA A 214 -6.37 -1.45 11.06
N VAL A 215 -7.70 -1.60 11.01
CA VAL A 215 -8.48 -1.69 9.76
C VAL A 215 -8.47 -0.35 9.03
N VAL A 216 -8.66 0.75 9.75
CA VAL A 216 -8.60 2.10 9.18
C VAL A 216 -7.21 2.42 8.64
N ALA A 217 -6.15 2.07 9.38
CA ALA A 217 -4.77 2.23 8.94
C ALA A 217 -4.43 1.37 7.70
N TYR A 218 -5.04 0.19 7.55
CA TYR A 218 -4.95 -0.62 6.33
C TYR A 218 -5.64 0.07 5.15
N LEU A 219 -6.90 0.50 5.31
CA LEU A 219 -7.67 1.16 4.25
C LEU A 219 -7.01 2.47 3.78
N LYS A 220 -6.47 3.25 4.71
CA LYS A 220 -5.68 4.47 4.42
C LYS A 220 -4.45 4.20 3.56
N LYS A 221 -3.83 3.02 3.67
CA LYS A 221 -2.69 2.59 2.86
C LYS A 221 -3.12 1.99 1.51
N LYS A 222 -4.23 1.23 1.47
CA LYS A 222 -4.75 0.56 0.25
C LYS A 222 -5.29 1.54 -0.81
N LYS A 223 -5.67 2.75 -0.39
CA LYS A 223 -6.07 3.85 -1.29
C LYS A 223 -4.93 4.27 -2.25
N GLN A 224 -5.25 4.42 -3.52
CA GLN A 224 -4.39 4.83 -4.64
C GLN A 224 -4.45 6.34 -4.91
#